data_AF-A0A7W8RM10-F1
#
_entry.id   AF-A0A7W8RM10-F1
#
_cell.length_a   1.000
_cell.length_b   1.000
_cell.length_c   1.000
_cell.angle_alpha   90.00
_cell.angle_beta   90.00
_cell.angle_gamma   90.00
#
_symmetry.space_group_name_H-M   'P 1'
#
loop_
_entity.id
_entity.type
_entity.pdbx_description
1 polymer ?
#
loop_
_entity_poly.entity_id
_entity_poly.type
_entity_poly.pdbx_seq_one_letter_code
_entity_poly.pdbx_strand_id
1 'polypeptide(L)' 'MNSVAFAVFDSDTAARSGLRPARDGLSLEDARSPHANVLTVRDSDRHNAWVAQLVAAYHSNDVAHFILTRYQDSVRRPW' A
#
# COMPACT_ATOMS: atom_id res chain seq x y z
N MET A 1 6.77 -23.40 -11.25
CA MET A 1 6.54 -21.95 -11.47
C MET A 1 6.97 -21.51 -12.88
N ASN A 2 6.76 -22.34 -13.93
CA ASN A 2 7.12 -22.01 -15.33
C ASN A 2 5.92 -22.18 -16.28
N SER A 3 4.69 -22.02 -15.77
CA SER A 3 3.47 -22.36 -16.51
C SER A 3 2.91 -21.19 -17.34
N VAL A 4 3.46 -19.98 -17.21
CA VAL A 4 2.97 -18.76 -17.88
C VAL A 4 4.13 -17.88 -18.33
N ALA A 5 3.92 -17.11 -19.39
CA ALA A 5 4.90 -16.13 -19.89
C ALA A 5 4.98 -14.88 -19.00
N PHE A 6 3.85 -14.42 -18.46
CA PHE A 6 3.74 -13.31 -17.52
C PHE A 6 2.68 -13.62 -16.46
N ALA A 7 2.85 -13.07 -15.26
CA ALA A 7 1.86 -13.09 -14.20
C ALA A 7 1.75 -11.69 -13.59
N VAL A 8 0.52 -11.30 -13.24
CA VAL A 8 0.24 -10.06 -12.51
C VAL A 8 -0.10 -10.45 -11.09
N PHE A 9 0.62 -9.88 -10.13
CA PHE A 9 0.35 -10.07 -8.71
C PHE A 9 -0.07 -8.76 -8.08
N ASP A 10 -0.99 -8.83 -7.12
CA ASP A 10 -1.12 -7.77 -6.14
C ASP A 10 0.13 -7.70 -5.25
N SER A 11 0.34 -6.56 -4.59
CA SER A 11 1.54 -6.31 -3.79
C SER A 11 1.71 -7.27 -2.61
N ASP A 12 0.61 -7.79 -2.04
CA ASP A 12 0.62 -8.66 -0.86
C ASP A 12 0.99 -10.11 -1.25
N THR A 13 0.47 -10.60 -2.37
CA THR A 13 0.86 -11.87 -2.98
C THR A 13 2.32 -11.86 -3.43
N ALA A 14 2.78 -10.76 -4.04
CA ALA A 14 4.19 -10.57 -4.39
C ALA A 14 5.09 -10.63 -3.13
N ALA A 15 4.72 -9.90 -2.07
CA ALA A 15 5.46 -9.86 -0.82
C ALA A 15 5.54 -11.23 -0.13
N ARG A 16 4.43 -11.97 -0.05
CA ARG A 16 4.41 -13.36 0.47
C ARG A 16 5.30 -14.31 -0.32
N SER A 17 5.46 -14.05 -1.61
CA SER A 17 6.34 -14.81 -2.51
C SER A 17 7.79 -14.34 -2.45
N GLY A 18 8.13 -13.40 -1.55
CA GLY A 18 9.47 -12.83 -1.41
C GLY A 18 9.88 -11.87 -2.53
N LEU A 19 8.94 -11.46 -3.38
CA LEU A 19 9.17 -10.53 -4.48
C LEU A 19 9.01 -9.07 -4.00
N ARG A 20 9.83 -8.19 -4.56
CA ARG A 20 9.77 -6.73 -4.36
C ARG A 20 9.33 -6.09 -5.68
N PRO A 21 8.09 -5.58 -5.79
CA PRO A 21 7.56 -5.06 -7.06
C PRO A 21 8.47 -4.05 -7.77
N ALA A 22 9.09 -3.11 -7.03
CA ALA A 22 9.99 -2.12 -7.61
C ALA A 22 11.33 -2.67 -8.13
N ARG A 23 11.75 -3.85 -7.68
CA ARG A 23 13.02 -4.50 -8.05
C ARG A 23 12.83 -5.64 -9.03
N ASP A 24 11.82 -6.48 -8.79
CA ASP A 24 11.61 -7.76 -9.47
C ASP A 24 10.54 -7.69 -10.56
N GLY A 25 9.72 -6.64 -10.55
CA GLY A 25 8.65 -6.45 -11.53
C GLY A 25 9.18 -5.97 -12.88
N LEU A 26 8.66 -6.56 -13.98
CA LEU A 26 8.90 -6.05 -15.33
C LEU A 26 8.20 -4.71 -15.58
N SER A 27 7.11 -4.45 -14.86
CA SER A 27 6.36 -3.21 -14.87
C SER A 27 5.63 -3.06 -13.54
N LEU A 28 5.36 -1.81 -13.15
CA LEU A 28 4.64 -1.45 -11.95
C LEU A 28 3.60 -0.40 -12.30
N GLU A 29 2.42 -0.49 -11.69
CA GLU A 29 1.35 0.49 -11.86
C GLU A 29 1.81 1.91 -11.43
N ASP A 30 1.33 2.93 -12.13
CA ASP A 30 1.58 4.33 -11.76
C ASP A 30 0.91 4.64 -10.40
N ALA A 31 1.58 5.44 -9.58
CA ALA A 31 1.04 5.82 -8.27
C ALA A 31 -0.25 6.65 -8.36
N ARG A 32 -0.59 7.22 -9.52
CA ARG A 32 -1.86 7.92 -9.80
C ARG A 32 -2.94 6.93 -10.27
N SER A 33 -3.12 5.87 -9.50
CA SER A 33 -4.09 4.81 -9.74
C SER A 33 -5.32 4.96 -8.84
N PRO A 34 -6.52 4.52 -9.27
CA PRO A 34 -7.72 4.53 -8.43
C PRO A 34 -7.69 3.47 -7.30
N HIS A 35 -6.61 2.70 -7.16
CA HIS A 35 -6.52 1.56 -6.25
C HIS A 35 -5.86 1.89 -4.89
N ALA A 36 -6.08 3.10 -4.36
CA ALA A 36 -5.63 3.44 -3.00
C ALA A 36 -6.38 2.59 -1.95
N ASN A 37 -5.63 1.96 -1.04
CA ASN A 37 -6.22 1.30 0.13
C ASN A 37 -6.88 2.34 1.03
N VAL A 38 -8.02 1.99 1.63
CA VAL A 38 -8.80 2.90 2.49
C VAL A 38 -8.98 2.35 3.90
N LEU A 39 -8.94 3.23 4.89
CA LEU A 39 -9.40 2.93 6.24
C LEU A 39 -10.93 2.95 6.26
N THR A 40 -11.55 1.89 6.75
CA THR A 40 -13.01 1.77 6.84
C THR A 40 -13.45 1.66 8.28
N VAL A 41 -14.59 2.27 8.59
CA VAL A 41 -15.25 2.23 9.89
C VAL A 41 -16.74 1.92 9.69
N ARG A 42 -17.41 1.46 10.74
CA ARG A 42 -18.88 1.36 10.71
C ARG A 42 -19.47 2.75 10.56
N ASP A 43 -20.62 2.86 9.91
CA ASP A 43 -21.27 4.14 9.68
C ASP A 43 -21.57 4.88 10.99
N SER A 44 -22.03 4.17 12.02
CA SER A 44 -22.25 4.70 13.37
C SER A 44 -21.02 5.32 14.02
N ASP A 45 -19.82 4.90 13.59
CA ASP A 45 -18.56 5.33 14.19
C ASP A 45 -17.90 6.48 13.43
N ARG A 46 -18.40 6.84 12.24
CA ARG A 46 -17.78 7.82 11.33
C ARG A 46 -17.42 9.15 12.00
N HIS A 47 -18.24 9.60 12.94
CA HIS A 47 -18.08 10.90 13.60
C HIS A 47 -17.45 10.79 15.00
N ASN A 48 -17.02 9.60 15.42
CA ASN A 48 -16.32 9.45 16.69
C ASN A 48 -14.95 10.12 16.61
N ALA A 49 -14.56 10.83 17.69
CA ALA A 49 -13.31 11.59 17.74
C ALA A 49 -12.05 10.73 17.47
N TRP A 50 -12.09 9.45 17.86
CA TRP A 50 -10.98 8.51 17.63
C TRP A 50 -10.72 8.26 16.14
N VAL A 51 -11.72 8.41 15.25
CA VAL A 51 -11.55 8.20 13.81
C VAL A 51 -10.64 9.28 13.23
N ALA A 52 -10.89 10.55 13.57
CA ALA A 52 -10.03 11.66 13.15
C ALA A 52 -8.60 11.51 13.71
N GLN A 53 -8.48 11.07 14.97
CA GLN A 53 -7.19 10.80 15.60
C GLN A 53 -6.43 9.69 14.89
N LEU A 54 -7.09 8.59 14.50
CA LEU A 54 -6.49 7.49 13.76
C LEU A 54 -6.01 7.95 12.38
N VAL A 55 -6.84 8.69 11.64
CA VAL A 55 -6.45 9.21 10.32
C VAL A 55 -5.24 10.14 10.44
N ALA A 56 -5.21 11.03 11.43
CA ALA A 56 -4.08 11.92 11.65
C ALA A 56 -2.79 11.16 12.03
N ALA A 57 -2.89 10.13 12.88
CA ALA A 57 -1.75 9.29 13.24
C ALA A 57 -1.23 8.48 12.04
N TYR A 58 -2.14 7.93 11.23
CA TYR A 58 -1.79 7.18 10.02
C TYR A 58 -1.15 8.10 8.97
N HIS A 59 -1.66 9.33 8.79
CA HIS A 59 -1.10 10.35 7.89
C HIS A 59 0.06 11.16 8.49
N SER A 60 0.79 10.61 9.47
CA SER A 60 1.94 11.29 10.07
C SER A 60 3.23 11.09 9.26
N ASN A 61 4.13 12.07 9.32
CA ASN A 61 5.43 12.00 8.63
C ASN A 61 6.24 10.75 9.00
N ASP A 62 6.14 10.28 10.25
CA ASP A 62 6.83 9.08 10.71
C ASP A 62 6.31 7.83 10.01
N VAL A 63 4.99 7.72 9.81
CA VAL A 63 4.38 6.60 9.08
C VAL A 63 4.72 6.70 7.59
N ALA A 64 4.70 7.88 6.98
CA ALA A 64 5.13 8.07 5.59
C ALA A 64 6.58 7.61 5.41
N HIS A 65 7.47 8.05 6.30
CA HIS A 65 8.88 7.65 6.28
C HIS A 65 9.04 6.14 6.46
N PHE A 66 8.33 5.54 7.41
CA PHE A 66 8.34 4.10 7.61
C PHE A 66 7.94 3.35 6.33
N ILE A 67 6.86 3.77 5.66
CA ILE A 67 6.38 3.12 4.43
C ILE A 67 7.45 3.17 3.33
N LEU A 68 8.01 4.36 3.05
CA LEU A 68 9.00 4.54 2.00
C LEU A 68 10.27 3.71 2.26
N THR A 69 10.74 3.68 3.51
CA THR A 69 11.94 2.93 3.92
C THR A 69 11.69 1.43 3.93
N ARG A 70 10.58 0.98 4.51
CA ARG A 70 10.29 -0.46 4.72
C ARG A 70 9.97 -1.19 3.42
N TYR A 71 9.31 -0.51 2.49
CA TYR A 71 8.84 -1.10 1.23
C TYR A 71 9.70 -0.72 0.02
N GLN A 72 10.75 0.09 0.20
CA GLN A 72 11.79 0.35 -0.81
C GLN A 72 11.17 0.71 -2.17
N ASP A 73 10.32 1.73 -2.18
CA ASP A 73 9.58 2.23 -3.36
C ASP A 73 8.61 1.26 -4.03
N SER A 74 8.36 0.08 -3.44
CA SER A 74 7.26 -0.81 -3.86
C SER A 74 5.89 -0.31 -3.40
N VAL A 75 5.87 0.65 -2.46
CA VAL A 75 4.73 1.50 -2.11
C VAL A 75 5.19 2.94 -2.30
N ARG A 76 4.44 3.73 -3.07
CA ARG A 76 4.82 5.10 -3.47
C ARG A 76 3.75 6.09 -3.06
N ARG A 77 4.17 7.33 -2.76
CA ARG A 77 3.30 8.48 -2.45
C ARG A 77 2.31 8.22 -1.29
N PRO A 78 2.80 8.09 -0.05
CA PRO A 78 1.91 8.23 1.11
C PRO A 78 1.27 9.62 1.08
N TRP A 79 -0.07 9.66 1.01
CA TRP A 79 -1.01 10.79 0.95
C TRP A 79 -0.60 12.08 0.21
#